data_AF-A0AAV0Z7I1-F1
#
_entry.id   AF-A0AAV0Z7I1-F1
#
_cell.length_a   1.000
_cell.length_b   1.000
_cell.length_c   1.000
_cell.angle_alpha   90.00
_cell.angle_beta   90.00
_cell.angle_gamma   90.00
#
_symmetry.space_group_name_H-M   'P 1'
#
loop_
_entity.id
_entity.type
_entity.pdbx_description
1 polymer ?
#
loop_
_entity_poly.entity_id
_entity_poly.type
_entity_poly.pdbx_seq_one_letter_code
_entity_poly.pdbx_strand_id
1 'polypeptide(L)'
;MKYPLSEGRVGTIQGDQGLAIKCYKDSLKPKKRAIVIEETDNNKVNMIDTDPREDPREDSLAPQEETKEIQVGLKSSEISHLGTNLSPEEEAEIVDILKINIDLFV
;
A
#
# COMPACT_ATOMS: atom_id res chain seq x y z
N MET A 1 -6.97 -23.55 1.98
CA MET A 1 -6.16 -24.64 2.59
C MET A 1 -6.49 -25.96 1.90
N LYS A 2 -5.49 -26.77 1.55
CA LYS A 2 -5.69 -28.11 0.97
C LYS A 2 -5.34 -29.17 2.00
N TYR A 3 -6.11 -30.27 2.04
CA TYR A 3 -5.89 -31.37 2.97
C TYR A 3 -6.16 -32.73 2.29
N PRO A 4 -5.45 -33.80 2.68
CA PRO A 4 -5.65 -35.11 2.09
C PRO A 4 -6.97 -35.75 2.56
N LEU A 5 -7.69 -36.38 1.64
CA LEU A 5 -8.84 -37.27 1.91
C LEU A 5 -8.44 -38.73 1.63
N SER A 6 -9.27 -39.66 2.10
CA SER A 6 -9.15 -41.07 1.72
C SER A 6 -9.26 -41.24 0.20
N GLU A 7 -8.52 -42.24 -0.31
CA GLU A 7 -8.40 -42.57 -1.75
C GLU A 7 -7.58 -41.58 -2.59
N GLY A 8 -6.63 -40.86 -1.97
CA GLY A 8 -5.68 -40.01 -2.70
C GLY A 8 -6.28 -38.71 -3.26
N ARG A 9 -7.51 -38.37 -2.83
CA ARG A 9 -8.17 -37.11 -3.19
C ARG A 9 -7.67 -35.98 -2.30
N VAL A 10 -7.67 -34.76 -2.83
CA VAL A 10 -7.30 -33.55 -2.07
C VAL A 10 -8.53 -32.67 -1.91
N GLY A 11 -8.92 -32.44 -0.66
CA GLY A 11 -10.00 -31.54 -0.29
C GLY A 11 -9.47 -30.12 -0.19
N THR A 12 -10.34 -29.15 -0.47
CA THR A 12 -10.01 -27.74 -0.33
C THR A 12 -10.99 -27.10 0.63
N ILE A 13 -10.47 -26.48 1.69
CA ILE A 13 -11.22 -25.58 2.58
C ILE A 13 -10.92 -24.17 2.13
N GLN A 14 -11.97 -23.43 1.80
CA GLN A 14 -11.89 -21.99 1.55
C GLN A 14 -12.61 -21.29 2.70
N GLY A 15 -11.90 -20.42 3.39
CA GLY A 15 -12.50 -19.51 4.35
C GLY A 15 -12.96 -18.25 3.61
N ASP A 16 -14.10 -17.70 4.01
CA ASP A 16 -14.52 -16.37 3.60
C ASP A 16 -13.73 -15.34 4.43
N GLN A 17 -12.74 -14.73 3.79
CA GLN A 17 -11.90 -13.72 4.41
C GLN A 17 -12.70 -12.46 4.77
N GLY A 18 -13.69 -12.08 3.95
CA GLY A 18 -14.53 -10.92 4.19
C GLY A 18 -15.37 -11.08 5.46
N LEU A 19 -15.94 -12.28 5.64
CA LEU A 19 -16.67 -12.63 6.87
C LEU A 19 -15.75 -12.63 8.10
N ALA A 20 -14.55 -13.22 7.98
CA ALA A 20 -13.59 -13.26 9.09
C ALA A 20 -13.15 -11.86 9.53
N ILE A 21 -12.86 -10.96 8.58
CA ILE A 21 -12.52 -9.56 8.85
C ILE A 21 -13.69 -8.84 9.52
N LYS A 22 -14.91 -9.03 9.00
CA LYS A 22 -16.12 -8.42 9.58
C LYS A 22 -16.32 -8.86 11.03
N CYS A 23 -16.24 -10.16 11.31
CA CYS A 23 -16.37 -10.69 12.67
C CYS A 23 -15.30 -10.15 13.62
N TYR A 24 -14.06 -10.02 13.16
CA TYR A 24 -12.98 -9.42 13.93
C TYR A 24 -13.27 -7.95 14.28
N LYS A 25 -13.62 -7.14 13.27
CA LYS A 25 -13.99 -5.72 13.45
C LYS A 25 -15.18 -5.56 14.39
N ASP A 26 -16.21 -6.40 14.26
CA ASP A 26 -17.38 -6.36 15.13
C ASP A 26 -17.06 -6.77 16.58
N SER A 27 -16.06 -7.62 16.80
CA SER A 27 -15.61 -8.01 18.15
C SER A 27 -14.80 -6.91 18.86
N LEU A 28 -14.12 -6.06 18.09
CA LEU A 28 -13.33 -4.92 18.57
C LEU A 28 -14.18 -3.72 18.94
N LYS A 29 -15.41 -3.62 18.42
CA LYS A 29 -16.32 -2.54 18.79
C LYS A 29 -16.53 -2.57 20.31
N PRO A 30 -16.31 -1.46 21.03
CA PRO A 30 -16.49 -1.43 22.47
C PRO A 30 -17.94 -1.76 22.77
N LYS A 31 -18.17 -2.95 23.33
CA LYS A 31 -19.47 -3.28 23.92
C LYS A 31 -19.62 -2.29 25.07
N LYS A 32 -20.56 -1.36 24.94
CA LYS A 32 -21.07 -0.57 26.07
C LYS A 32 -21.68 -1.56 27.07
N ARG A 33 -20.84 -2.25 27.84
CA ARG A 33 -21.26 -2.76 29.13
C ARG A 33 -21.67 -1.50 29.87
N ALA A 34 -22.93 -1.43 30.27
CA ALA A 34 -23.44 -0.38 31.12
C ALA A 34 -22.73 -0.49 32.48
N ILE A 35 -21.46 -0.08 32.52
CA ILE A 35 -20.77 0.29 33.72
C ILE A 35 -20.84 1.80 33.67
N VAL A 36 -21.73 2.34 34.50
CA VAL A 36 -21.75 3.76 34.82
C VAL A 36 -20.40 4.03 35.48
N ILE A 37 -19.44 4.51 34.69
CA ILE A 37 -18.18 5.06 35.20
C ILE A 37 -18.31 6.55 34.93
N GLU A 38 -18.43 7.30 36.02
CA GLU A 38 -18.47 8.76 35.99
C GLU A 38 -17.26 9.28 35.20
N GLU A 39 -17.56 10.12 34.22
CA GLU A 39 -16.62 10.69 33.26
C GLU A 39 -15.61 11.56 33.99
N THR A 40 -14.39 11.05 34.18
CA THR A 40 -13.22 11.88 34.44
C THR A 40 -12.60 12.23 33.09
N ASP A 41 -12.94 13.42 32.64
CA ASP A 41 -12.67 14.07 31.35
C ASP A 41 -11.17 14.45 31.16
N ASN A 42 -10.25 13.59 31.59
CA ASN A 42 -8.84 13.97 31.80
C ASN A 42 -7.84 13.24 30.89
N ASN A 43 -8.25 12.21 30.17
CA ASN A 43 -7.32 11.38 29.42
C ASN A 43 -7.73 11.26 27.95
N LYS A 44 -7.70 12.39 27.22
CA LYS A 44 -7.65 12.38 25.76
C LYS A 44 -6.28 11.86 25.33
N VAL A 45 -6.10 10.55 25.45
CA VAL A 45 -5.01 9.84 24.79
C VAL A 45 -5.33 9.93 23.30
N ASN A 46 -4.52 10.64 22.53
CA ASN A 46 -4.63 10.61 21.07
C ASN A 46 -4.44 9.14 20.67
N MET A 47 -5.53 8.48 20.29
CA MET A 47 -5.51 7.15 19.70
C MET A 47 -4.94 7.33 18.31
N ILE A 48 -3.61 7.35 18.22
CA ILE A 48 -2.90 7.23 16.96
C ILE A 48 -3.17 5.79 16.51
N ASP A 49 -3.96 5.65 15.45
CA ASP A 49 -4.19 4.36 14.84
C ASP A 49 -2.86 3.86 14.29
N THR A 50 -2.39 2.76 14.85
CA THR A 50 -1.10 2.16 14.52
C THR A 50 -1.31 0.78 13.90
N ASP A 51 -2.53 0.44 13.45
CA ASP A 51 -2.78 -0.82 12.76
C ASP A 51 -2.04 -0.79 11.41
N PRO A 52 -1.00 -1.61 11.20
CA PRO A 52 -0.27 -1.66 9.93
C PRO A 52 -1.12 -2.21 8.76
N ARG A 53 -2.39 -2.52 9.00
CA ARG A 53 -3.41 -2.84 7.97
C ARG A 53 -4.14 -1.60 7.44
N GLU A 54 -4.10 -0.48 8.15
CA GLU A 54 -4.41 0.82 7.56
C GLU A 54 -3.40 1.05 6.44
N ASP A 55 -3.87 1.50 5.30
CA ASP A 55 -3.10 1.52 4.07
C ASP A 55 -1.83 2.35 4.28
N PRO A 56 -0.62 1.75 4.19
CA PRO A 56 0.61 2.51 4.36
C PRO A 56 0.66 3.71 3.44
N ARG A 57 -0.10 3.70 2.34
CA ARG A 57 -0.15 4.76 1.33
C ARG A 57 -0.78 6.07 1.82
N GLU A 58 -1.61 6.07 2.85
CA GLU A 58 -2.24 7.30 3.34
C GLU A 58 -1.30 8.10 4.27
N ASP A 59 -0.42 7.40 4.99
CA ASP A 59 0.64 7.98 5.85
C ASP A 59 2.07 7.84 5.29
N SER A 60 2.22 7.26 4.10
CA SER A 60 3.50 7.24 3.40
C SER A 60 3.82 8.68 3.03
N LEU A 61 4.81 9.27 3.69
CA LEU A 61 5.49 10.45 3.19
C LEU A 61 5.91 10.14 1.76
N ALA A 62 5.17 10.66 0.78
CA ALA A 62 5.55 10.55 -0.62
C ALA A 62 7.00 11.04 -0.74
N PRO A 63 7.81 10.45 -1.63
CA PRO A 63 9.14 10.96 -1.89
C PRO A 63 9.07 12.48 -2.06
N GLN A 64 9.72 13.23 -1.17
CA GLN A 64 9.69 14.70 -1.20
C GLN A 64 10.50 15.28 -2.37
N GLU A 65 11.21 14.43 -3.10
CA GLU A 65 12.05 14.84 -4.20
C GLU A 65 11.20 15.26 -5.39
N GLU A 66 11.41 16.49 -5.86
CA GLU A 66 10.76 17.02 -7.04
C GLU A 66 11.32 16.32 -8.28
N THR A 67 10.43 15.77 -9.09
CA THR A 67 10.76 15.10 -10.36
C THR A 67 10.28 15.91 -11.55
N LYS A 68 11.03 15.88 -12.65
CA LYS A 68 10.64 16.40 -13.96
C LYS A 68 10.22 15.27 -14.90
N GLU A 69 9.26 15.57 -15.77
CA GLU A 69 8.84 14.65 -16.82
C GLU A 69 9.80 14.72 -18.02
N ILE A 70 10.23 13.54 -18.49
CA ILE A 70 11.03 13.39 -19.70
C ILE A 70 10.30 12.50 -20.72
N GLN A 71 10.34 12.93 -21.98
CA GLN A 71 9.79 12.16 -23.10
C GLN A 71 10.82 11.12 -23.54
N VAL A 72 10.55 9.85 -23.25
CA VAL A 72 11.44 8.74 -23.62
C VAL A 72 11.03 8.16 -24.97
N GLY A 73 9.73 8.06 -25.23
CA GLY A 73 9.21 7.45 -26.45
C GLY A 73 8.74 8.41 -27.54
N LEU A 74 8.17 7.84 -28.60
CA LEU A 74 7.58 8.59 -29.71
C LEU A 74 6.17 9.09 -29.37
N LYS A 75 5.47 8.40 -28.48
CA LYS A 75 4.11 8.77 -28.07
C LYS A 75 4.16 9.67 -26.85
N SER A 76 3.26 10.65 -26.79
CA SER A 76 3.09 11.52 -25.62
C SER A 76 2.74 10.78 -24.31
N SER A 77 2.41 9.49 -24.38
CA SER A 77 2.14 8.64 -23.22
C SER A 77 3.39 7.91 -22.68
N GLU A 78 4.49 7.92 -23.42
CA GLU A 78 5.75 7.22 -23.07
C GLU A 78 6.70 8.20 -22.34
N ILE A 79 6.24 8.66 -21.18
CA ILE A 79 6.96 9.60 -20.30
C ILE A 79 7.58 8.88 -19.10
N SER A 80 8.71 9.39 -18.61
CA SER A 80 9.37 8.95 -17.37
C SER A 80 9.61 10.13 -16.45
N HIS A 81 9.72 9.88 -15.14
CA HIS A 81 9.97 10.90 -14.14
C HIS A 81 11.42 10.79 -13.66
N LEU A 82 12.16 11.90 -13.73
CA LEU A 82 13.55 11.98 -13.35
C LEU A 82 13.72 13.00 -12.23
N GLY A 83 14.56 12.71 -11.23
CA GLY A 83 14.87 13.66 -10.15
C GLY A 83 15.49 14.96 -10.69
N THR A 84 15.22 16.07 -10.01
CA THR A 84 15.74 17.40 -10.37
C THR A 84 17.19 17.62 -9.95
N ASN A 85 17.75 16.78 -9.07
CA ASN A 85 19.09 16.94 -8.50
C ASN A 85 20.22 16.26 -9.31
N LEU A 86 20.11 16.25 -10.64
CA LEU A 86 21.10 15.67 -11.55
C LEU A 86 21.86 16.78 -12.29
N SER A 87 23.14 16.53 -12.58
CA SER A 87 23.87 17.36 -13.52
C SER A 87 23.31 17.19 -14.95
N PRO A 88 23.46 18.19 -15.83
CA PRO A 88 22.98 18.10 -17.20
C PRO A 88 23.66 16.98 -18.01
N GLU A 89 24.87 16.58 -17.63
CA GLU A 89 25.60 15.46 -18.26
C GLU A 89 24.99 14.11 -17.85
N GLU A 90 24.77 13.90 -16.55
CA GLU A 90 24.12 12.68 -16.03
C GLU A 90 22.69 12.54 -16.56
N GLU A 91 21.94 13.64 -16.62
CA GLU A 91 20.60 13.64 -17.21
C GLU A 91 20.61 13.16 -18.66
N ALA A 92 21.52 13.69 -19.48
CA ALA A 92 21.61 13.31 -20.89
C ALA A 92 21.95 11.82 -21.04
N GLU A 93 22.91 11.32 -20.25
CA GLU A 93 23.29 9.90 -20.26
C GLU A 93 22.12 8.99 -19.87
N ILE A 94 21.37 9.36 -18.82
CA ILE A 94 20.20 8.60 -18.37
C ILE A 94 19.11 8.60 -19.44
N VAL A 95 18.83 9.75 -20.06
CA VAL A 95 17.82 9.85 -21.12
C VAL A 95 18.19 8.99 -22.32
N ASP A 96 19.46 8.96 -22.72
CA ASP A 96 19.93 8.12 -23.82
C ASP A 96 19.80 6.62 -23.50
N ILE A 97 20.18 6.21 -22.29
CA ILE A 97 19.99 4.82 -21.83
C ILE A 97 18.51 4.43 -21.84
N LEU A 98 17.62 5.31 -21.34
CA LEU A 98 16.19 5.05 -21.31
C LEU A 98 15.60 4.92 -22.72
N LYS A 99 16.05 5.74 -23.67
CA LYS A 99 15.61 5.66 -25.08
C LYS A 99 16.06 4.37 -25.77
N ILE A 100 17.29 3.93 -25.48
CA ILE A 100 17.82 2.68 -26.05
C ILE A 100 17.04 1.47 -25.54
N ASN A 101 16.60 1.49 -24.28
CA ASN A 101 15.94 0.38 -23.61
C ASN A 101 14.43 0.59 -23.46
N ILE A 102 13.82 1.37 -24.36
CA ILE A 102 12.40 1.72 -24.23
C ILE A 102 11.48 0.49 -24.23
N ASP A 103 11.88 -0.56 -24.92
CA ASP A 103 11.20 -1.86 -24.99
C ASP A 103 11.09 -2.58 -23.64
N LEU A 104 11.96 -2.26 -22.67
CA LEU A 104 11.91 -2.82 -21.31
C LEU A 104 10.83 -2.18 -20.43
N PHE A 105 10.29 -1.03 -20.82
CA PHE A 105 9.38 -0.22 -20.00
C PHE A 105 7.97 -0.09 -20.59
N VAL A 106 7.65 -0.85 -21.66
CA VAL A 106 6.33 -0.94 -22.32
C VAL A 106 5.38 -1.88 -21.58
#